data_AF-A0A519ELB6-F1
#
_entry.id   AF-A0A519ELB6-F1
#
_cell.length_a   1.000
_cell.length_b   1.000
_cell.length_c   1.000
_cell.angle_alpha   90.00
_cell.angle_beta   90.00
_cell.angle_gamma   90.00
#
_symmetry.space_group_name_H-M   'P 1'
#
loop_
_entity.id
_entity.type
_entity.pdbx_description
1 polymer ?
#
loop_
_entity_poly.entity_id
_entity_poly.type
_entity_poly.pdbx_seq_one_letter_code
_entity_poly.pdbx_strand_id
1 'polypeptide(L)'
;FDPAIAIATIERSFRRPVSDIFATFEREPVASASIAQVHFATLLDKQGRTREVAVKVLRPGMLPVIENDLALMRMMAGWVESLSADGKRLKPREVVAEFDKYLHDELDLLREAANAAQLRRNMTGLDLVLIPEMFWDWCHSEVIVMERMYGVPINQVDRLVQAGVDMRQLARDGVTIFFTQVFRDGFFHADMHPGNIQVSLEPATFGRYISLDFGIIGTLTEFDKDYLAQNFNAFFRRDYKRVAELHIESGWVPRDTRVDELESAIRAVCEPYFDRPLKELSLGMVLMRLFQTSRRFQVEIQPQLVLLQKTLLNIEGLGRQLDPDLDLWSTAKPFLERWMLEQVGPQRLLDELRDQAPRYAKLLPELPRLLHDYLQQRPDAQRHDR
;
A
#
# COMPACT_ATOMS: atom_id res chain seq x y z
N PHE A 1 5.22 18.55 -20.33
CA PHE A 1 5.08 20.01 -20.56
C PHE A 1 6.33 20.46 -21.31
N ASP A 2 6.49 21.73 -21.70
CA ASP A 2 7.68 22.15 -22.47
C ASP A 2 8.98 21.84 -21.69
N PRO A 3 10.01 21.22 -22.29
CA PRO A 3 11.30 20.98 -21.65
C PRO A 3 11.94 22.21 -20.99
N ALA A 4 11.76 23.41 -21.57
CA ALA A 4 12.28 24.64 -21.01
C ALA A 4 11.67 24.96 -19.63
N ILE A 5 10.40 24.60 -19.43
CA ILE A 5 9.70 24.77 -18.16
C ILE A 5 10.27 23.82 -17.09
N ALA A 6 10.63 22.58 -17.47
CA ALA A 6 11.30 21.67 -16.53
C ALA A 6 12.68 22.17 -16.14
N ILE A 7 13.48 22.61 -17.10
CA ILE A 7 14.80 23.18 -16.84
C ILE A 7 14.67 24.37 -15.88
N ALA A 8 13.76 25.30 -16.14
CA ALA A 8 13.51 26.44 -15.25
C ALA A 8 13.08 25.99 -13.83
N THR A 9 12.27 24.92 -13.73
CA THR A 9 11.87 24.34 -12.44
C THR A 9 13.05 23.74 -11.69
N ILE A 10 13.92 23.00 -12.37
CA ILE A 10 15.16 22.44 -11.83
C ILE A 10 16.07 23.56 -11.31
N GLU A 11 16.31 24.58 -12.13
CA GLU A 11 17.21 25.68 -11.77
C GLU A 11 16.70 26.51 -10.60
N ARG A 12 15.38 26.72 -10.53
CA ARG A 12 14.72 27.36 -9.40
C ARG A 12 14.84 26.53 -8.12
N SER A 13 14.57 25.22 -8.20
CA SER A 13 14.62 24.32 -7.04
C SER A 13 16.02 24.24 -6.44
N PHE A 14 17.04 24.08 -7.29
CA PHE A 14 18.43 23.95 -6.85
C PHE A 14 19.19 25.27 -6.74
N ARG A 15 18.58 26.38 -7.18
CA ARG A 15 19.20 27.73 -7.28
C ARG A 15 20.52 27.74 -8.05
N ARG A 16 20.63 26.87 -9.05
CA ARG A 16 21.84 26.63 -9.84
C ARG A 16 21.46 26.28 -11.27
N PRO A 17 22.22 26.72 -12.29
CA PRO A 17 22.02 26.28 -13.67
C PRO A 17 22.09 24.75 -13.80
N VAL A 18 21.31 24.16 -14.71
CA VAL A 18 21.33 22.70 -14.96
C VAL A 18 22.75 22.23 -15.33
N SER A 19 23.50 23.05 -16.07
CA SER A 19 24.89 22.78 -16.48
C SER A 19 25.87 22.66 -15.31
N ASP A 20 25.55 23.24 -14.15
CA ASP A 20 26.42 23.22 -12.97
C ASP A 20 26.11 22.01 -12.07
N ILE A 21 24.97 21.36 -12.30
CA ILE A 21 24.46 20.23 -11.53
C ILE A 21 24.78 18.92 -12.26
N PHE A 22 24.52 18.88 -13.56
CA PHE A 22 24.63 17.67 -14.38
C PHE A 22 25.71 17.85 -15.45
N ALA A 23 26.54 16.82 -15.62
CA ALA A 23 27.50 16.75 -16.73
C ALA A 23 26.79 16.67 -18.09
N THR A 24 25.69 15.92 -18.13
CA THR A 24 24.80 15.83 -19.30
C THR A 24 23.36 15.85 -18.81
N PHE A 25 22.46 16.48 -19.57
CA PHE A 25 21.03 16.50 -19.29
C PHE A 25 20.25 16.35 -20.60
N GLU A 26 19.48 15.28 -20.72
CA GLU A 26 18.62 15.03 -21.87
C GLU A 26 17.39 15.94 -21.78
N ARG A 27 17.31 16.91 -22.69
CA ARG A 27 16.21 17.89 -22.71
C ARG A 27 14.88 17.25 -23.04
N GLU A 28 14.86 16.25 -23.91
CA GLU A 28 13.63 15.53 -24.21
C GLU A 28 13.29 14.58 -23.05
N PRO A 29 12.07 14.62 -22.51
CA PRO A 29 11.69 13.73 -21.43
C PRO A 29 11.57 12.29 -21.94
N VAL A 30 12.10 11.33 -21.18
CA VAL A 30 11.94 9.89 -21.47
C VAL A 30 10.51 9.42 -21.21
N ALA A 31 9.85 10.02 -20.21
CA ALA A 31 8.50 9.66 -19.81
C ALA A 31 7.75 10.89 -19.28
N SER A 32 6.44 10.90 -19.50
CA SER A 32 5.51 11.81 -18.83
C SER A 32 4.56 10.97 -18.02
N ALA A 33 4.60 11.14 -16.70
CA ALA A 33 3.59 10.65 -15.78
C ALA A 33 2.43 11.67 -15.69
N SER A 34 1.43 11.36 -14.86
CA SER A 34 0.23 12.19 -14.61
C SER A 34 0.60 13.63 -14.21
N ILE A 35 1.46 13.78 -13.20
CA ILE A 35 1.82 15.07 -12.59
C ILE A 35 3.30 15.44 -12.75
N ALA A 36 4.11 14.61 -13.37
CA ALA A 36 5.55 14.84 -13.49
C ALA A 36 6.10 14.36 -14.84
N GLN A 37 7.27 14.84 -15.21
CA GLN A 37 8.05 14.32 -16.34
C GLN A 37 9.44 13.90 -15.90
N VAL A 38 10.00 12.92 -16.58
CA VAL A 38 11.30 12.34 -16.24
C VAL A 38 12.30 12.65 -17.35
N HIS A 39 13.48 13.11 -16.96
CA HIS A 39 14.62 13.36 -17.85
C HIS A 39 15.80 12.48 -17.42
N PHE A 40 16.60 12.01 -18.37
CA PHE A 40 17.87 11.38 -18.02
C PHE A 40 18.99 12.41 -17.94
N ALA A 41 19.91 12.18 -17.01
CA ALA A 41 21.05 13.05 -16.81
C ALA A 41 22.23 12.27 -16.25
N THR A 42 23.39 12.91 -16.19
CA THR A 42 24.58 12.38 -15.53
C THR A 42 25.00 13.33 -14.41
N LEU A 43 24.98 12.85 -13.17
CA LEU A 43 25.54 13.57 -12.03
C LEU A 43 27.07 13.44 -11.98
N LEU A 44 27.73 14.49 -11.53
CA LEU A 44 29.12 14.46 -11.08
C LEU A 44 29.15 14.52 -9.56
N ASP A 45 29.74 13.51 -8.93
CA ASP A 45 29.98 13.57 -7.49
C ASP A 45 31.17 14.49 -7.14
N LYS A 46 31.34 14.77 -5.85
CA LYS A 46 32.42 15.64 -5.35
C LYS A 46 33.83 15.10 -5.66
N GLN A 47 33.94 13.82 -6.01
CA GLN A 47 35.18 13.14 -6.37
C GLN A 47 35.36 13.07 -7.90
N GLY A 48 34.46 13.65 -8.69
CA GLY A 48 34.51 13.65 -10.15
C GLY A 48 34.03 12.36 -10.80
N ARG A 49 33.41 11.43 -10.06
CA ARG A 49 32.80 10.23 -10.64
C ARG A 49 31.43 10.57 -11.21
N THR A 50 31.13 9.99 -12.37
CA THR A 50 29.85 10.14 -13.04
C THR A 50 28.86 9.09 -12.57
N ARG A 51 27.60 9.46 -12.42
CA ARG A 51 26.47 8.54 -12.18
C ARG A 51 25.31 8.89 -13.08
N GLU A 52 24.75 7.89 -13.74
CA GLU A 52 23.55 8.09 -14.56
C GLU A 52 22.31 8.14 -13.67
N VAL A 53 21.45 9.12 -13.91
CA VAL A 53 20.30 9.41 -13.07
C VAL A 53 19.04 9.69 -13.89
N ALA A 54 17.90 9.48 -13.26
CA ALA A 54 16.60 9.96 -13.69
C ALA A 54 16.20 11.17 -12.82
N VAL A 55 15.81 12.26 -13.47
CA VAL A 55 15.38 13.51 -12.85
C VAL A 55 13.88 13.64 -13.07
N LYS A 56 13.09 13.43 -12.02
CA LYS A 56 11.63 13.58 -12.04
C LYS A 56 11.28 15.01 -11.63
N VAL A 57 10.57 15.72 -12.49
CA VAL A 57 10.21 17.14 -12.33
C VAL A 57 8.70 17.27 -12.29
N LEU A 58 8.18 17.84 -11.21
CA LEU A 58 6.76 18.11 -11.03
C LEU A 58 6.27 19.12 -12.07
N ARG A 59 5.07 18.89 -12.60
CA ARG A 59 4.41 19.81 -13.51
C ARG A 59 4.09 21.11 -12.76
N PRO A 60 4.61 22.26 -13.21
CA PRO A 60 4.34 23.51 -12.52
C PRO A 60 2.89 23.95 -12.71
N GLY A 61 2.37 24.65 -11.71
CA GLY A 61 1.00 25.17 -11.74
C GLY A 61 -0.08 24.11 -11.52
N MET A 62 0.25 22.93 -11.02
CA MET A 62 -0.75 21.90 -10.69
C MET A 62 -1.60 22.27 -9.47
N LEU A 63 -1.05 22.99 -8.49
CA LEU A 63 -1.79 23.36 -7.27
C LEU A 63 -3.09 24.16 -7.58
N PRO A 64 -3.06 25.25 -8.38
CA PRO A 64 -4.30 25.94 -8.76
C PRO A 64 -5.29 25.08 -9.54
N VAL A 65 -4.81 24.13 -10.34
CA VAL A 65 -5.68 23.22 -11.11
C VAL A 65 -6.41 22.27 -10.16
N ILE A 66 -5.65 21.65 -9.24
CA ILE A 66 -6.19 20.75 -8.20
C ILE A 66 -7.21 21.48 -7.32
N GLU A 67 -6.92 22.71 -6.89
CA GLU A 67 -7.85 23.50 -6.07
C GLU A 67 -9.17 23.81 -6.78
N ASN A 68 -9.14 24.12 -8.08
CA ASN A 68 -10.34 24.34 -8.87
C ASN A 68 -11.17 23.05 -9.02
N ASP A 69 -10.51 21.93 -9.30
CA ASP A 69 -11.17 20.62 -9.42
C ASP A 69 -11.79 20.18 -8.08
N LEU A 70 -11.09 20.42 -6.97
CA LEU A 70 -11.60 20.18 -5.62
C LEU A 70 -12.78 21.08 -5.28
N ALA A 71 -12.77 22.36 -5.68
CA ALA A 71 -13.91 23.25 -5.49
C ALA A 71 -15.17 22.73 -6.21
N LEU A 72 -15.01 22.26 -7.45
CA LEU A 72 -16.08 21.61 -8.22
C LEU A 72 -16.59 20.33 -7.54
N MET A 73 -15.69 19.47 -7.10
CA MET A 73 -16.04 18.23 -6.38
C MET A 73 -16.77 18.51 -5.07
N ARG A 74 -16.33 19.51 -4.28
CA ARG A 74 -17.00 19.94 -3.04
C ARG A 74 -18.42 20.46 -3.31
N MET A 75 -18.61 21.20 -4.41
CA MET A 75 -19.93 21.68 -4.84
C MET A 75 -20.86 20.52 -5.19
N MET A 76 -20.37 19.58 -6.02
CA MET A 76 -21.13 18.38 -6.39
C MET A 76 -21.45 17.49 -5.19
N ALA A 77 -20.51 17.29 -4.28
CA ALA A 77 -20.73 16.53 -3.04
C ALA A 77 -21.86 17.15 -2.21
N GLY A 78 -21.91 18.48 -2.13
CA GLY A 78 -23.02 19.20 -1.48
C GLY A 78 -24.38 18.95 -2.14
N TRP A 79 -24.43 18.89 -3.47
CA TRP A 79 -25.66 18.54 -4.19
C TRP A 79 -26.08 17.10 -3.93
N VAL A 80 -25.15 16.13 -3.99
CA VAL A 80 -25.42 14.71 -3.75
C VAL A 80 -25.97 14.48 -2.34
N GLU A 81 -25.41 15.14 -1.32
CA GLU A 81 -25.94 15.09 0.06
C GLU A 81 -27.35 15.66 0.17
N SER A 82 -27.68 16.68 -0.63
CA SER A 82 -28.98 17.36 -0.59
C SER A 82 -30.09 16.64 -1.36
N LEU A 83 -29.74 15.84 -2.37
CA LEU A 83 -30.69 15.25 -3.33
C LEU A 83 -31.22 13.86 -2.90
N SER A 84 -30.63 13.20 -1.90
CA SER A 84 -31.09 11.87 -1.48
C SER A 84 -30.64 11.49 -0.06
N ALA A 85 -31.48 10.75 0.67
CA ALA A 85 -31.13 10.13 1.94
C ALA A 85 -30.00 9.09 1.80
N ASP A 86 -29.90 8.41 0.65
CA ASP A 86 -28.78 7.52 0.33
C ASP A 86 -27.51 8.31 -0.05
N GLY A 87 -27.66 9.56 -0.51
CA GLY A 87 -26.53 10.48 -0.76
C GLY A 87 -25.77 10.86 0.51
N LYS A 88 -26.47 10.99 1.65
CA LYS A 88 -25.83 11.22 2.96
C LYS A 88 -25.05 10.01 3.47
N ARG A 89 -25.46 8.79 3.13
CA ARG A 89 -24.79 7.55 3.55
C ARG A 89 -23.44 7.35 2.86
N LEU A 90 -23.25 7.89 1.66
CA LEU A 90 -22.00 7.83 0.92
C LEU A 90 -20.94 8.82 1.43
N LYS A 91 -21.31 9.69 2.38
CA LYS A 91 -20.45 10.74 2.96
C LYS A 91 -19.57 11.44 1.89
N PRO A 92 -20.13 11.92 0.77
CA PRO A 92 -19.35 12.37 -0.38
C PRO A 92 -18.43 13.55 -0.05
N ARG A 93 -18.76 14.38 0.95
CA ARG A 93 -17.83 15.41 1.44
C ARG A 93 -16.60 14.85 2.14
N GLU A 94 -16.75 13.77 2.90
CA GLU A 94 -15.62 13.08 3.53
C GLU A 94 -14.72 12.47 2.46
N VAL A 95 -15.30 11.85 1.43
CA VAL A 95 -14.56 11.34 0.26
C VAL A 95 -13.77 12.45 -0.43
N VAL A 96 -14.39 13.63 -0.66
CA VAL A 96 -13.69 14.76 -1.28
C VAL A 96 -12.60 15.33 -0.39
N ALA A 97 -12.81 15.41 0.94
CA ALA A 97 -11.78 15.85 1.88
C ALA A 97 -10.59 14.89 1.96
N GLU A 98 -10.84 13.60 1.77
CA GLU A 98 -9.79 12.59 1.67
C GLU A 98 -9.02 12.71 0.35
N PHE A 99 -9.74 12.90 -0.76
CA PHE A 99 -9.14 13.12 -2.08
C PHE A 99 -8.28 14.39 -2.13
N ASP A 100 -8.73 15.46 -1.46
CA ASP A 100 -7.99 16.70 -1.25
C ASP A 100 -6.63 16.44 -0.61
N LYS A 101 -6.62 15.70 0.51
CA LYS A 101 -5.38 15.31 1.20
C LYS A 101 -4.45 14.50 0.29
N TYR A 102 -4.99 13.54 -0.46
CA TYR A 102 -4.19 12.72 -1.38
C TYR A 102 -3.56 13.52 -2.52
N LEU A 103 -4.34 14.40 -3.18
CA LEU A 103 -3.83 15.23 -4.28
C LEU A 103 -2.76 16.22 -3.82
N HIS A 104 -2.89 16.76 -2.61
CA HIS A 104 -1.87 17.63 -2.03
C HIS A 104 -0.60 16.86 -1.65
N ASP A 105 -0.73 15.65 -1.11
CA ASP A 105 0.41 14.79 -0.81
C ASP A 105 1.20 14.41 -2.09
N GLU A 106 0.53 14.29 -3.24
CA GLU A 106 1.16 14.02 -4.54
C GLU A 106 2.00 15.21 -5.08
N LEU A 107 1.78 16.44 -4.59
CA LEU A 107 2.53 17.62 -5.02
C LEU A 107 3.88 17.80 -4.30
N ASP A 108 4.24 16.88 -3.41
CA ASP A 108 5.53 16.88 -2.72
C ASP A 108 6.35 15.65 -3.07
N LEU A 109 7.21 15.76 -4.08
CA LEU A 109 8.07 14.66 -4.54
C LEU A 109 9.07 14.19 -3.47
N LEU A 110 9.33 14.98 -2.41
CA LEU A 110 10.13 14.48 -1.27
C LEU A 110 9.45 13.32 -0.55
N ARG A 111 8.11 13.31 -0.50
CA ARG A 111 7.34 12.19 0.07
C ARG A 111 7.55 10.94 -0.76
N GLU A 112 7.50 11.07 -2.09
CA GLU A 112 7.79 9.98 -3.02
C GLU A 112 9.23 9.45 -2.84
N ALA A 113 10.23 10.32 -2.73
CA ALA A 113 11.62 9.90 -2.48
C ALA A 113 11.77 9.17 -1.13
N ALA A 114 11.11 9.64 -0.08
CA ALA A 114 11.07 8.97 1.24
C ALA A 114 10.43 7.59 1.16
N ASN A 115 9.31 7.48 0.44
CA ASN A 115 8.61 6.23 0.20
C ASN A 115 9.48 5.21 -0.53
N ALA A 116 10.13 5.62 -1.62
CA ALA A 116 11.04 4.78 -2.38
C ALA A 116 12.20 4.27 -1.51
N ALA A 117 12.81 5.15 -0.71
CA ALA A 117 13.92 4.78 0.16
C ALA A 117 13.49 3.81 1.26
N GLN A 118 12.31 3.97 1.84
CA GLN A 118 11.76 3.02 2.80
C GLN A 118 11.51 1.66 2.15
N LEU A 119 10.87 1.65 0.96
CA LEU A 119 10.60 0.42 0.25
C LEU A 119 11.89 -0.31 -0.16
N ARG A 120 12.92 0.43 -0.61
CA ARG A 120 14.25 -0.13 -0.93
C ARG A 120 14.87 -0.81 0.28
N ARG A 121 14.81 -0.19 1.47
CA ARG A 121 15.30 -0.81 2.72
C ARG A 121 14.55 -2.09 3.05
N ASN A 122 13.22 -2.08 2.97
CA ASN A 122 12.40 -3.25 3.25
C ASN A 122 12.70 -4.42 2.31
N MET A 123 12.99 -4.15 1.03
CA MET A 123 13.23 -5.19 0.03
C MET A 123 14.69 -5.66 -0.06
N THR A 124 15.59 -5.07 0.73
CA THR A 124 17.02 -5.41 0.73
C THR A 124 17.22 -6.87 1.12
N GLY A 125 18.02 -7.61 0.34
CA GLY A 125 18.36 -9.01 0.60
C GLY A 125 17.34 -10.04 0.08
N LEU A 126 16.22 -9.61 -0.50
CA LEU A 126 15.24 -10.53 -1.10
C LEU A 126 15.54 -10.86 -2.57
N ASP A 127 16.29 -10.01 -3.26
CA ASP A 127 16.66 -10.20 -4.67
C ASP A 127 15.47 -10.31 -5.65
N LEU A 128 14.29 -9.81 -5.27
CA LEU A 128 13.07 -9.87 -6.09
C LEU A 128 12.79 -8.58 -6.87
N VAL A 129 13.11 -7.43 -6.29
CA VAL A 129 12.80 -6.11 -6.85
C VAL A 129 13.94 -5.13 -6.65
N LEU A 130 14.24 -4.37 -7.70
CA LEU A 130 15.12 -3.24 -7.70
C LEU A 130 14.28 -1.97 -7.55
N ILE A 131 14.69 -1.12 -6.63
CA ILE A 131 14.07 0.19 -6.36
C ILE A 131 15.21 1.20 -6.44
N PRO A 132 15.13 2.26 -7.26
CA PRO A 132 16.24 3.19 -7.48
C PRO A 132 16.73 3.85 -6.18
N GLU A 133 18.05 4.05 -6.08
CA GLU A 133 18.64 4.87 -5.02
C GLU A 133 18.24 6.34 -5.19
N MET A 134 17.85 7.01 -4.10
CA MET A 134 17.56 8.44 -4.11
C MET A 134 18.83 9.25 -3.82
N PHE A 135 19.13 10.25 -4.65
CA PHE A 135 20.24 11.17 -4.43
C PHE A 135 19.77 12.36 -3.60
N TRP A 136 19.78 12.21 -2.28
CA TRP A 136 19.18 13.17 -1.33
C TRP A 136 19.63 14.62 -1.45
N ASP A 137 20.90 14.86 -1.80
CA ASP A 137 21.43 16.21 -2.06
C ASP A 137 20.70 16.92 -3.22
N TRP A 138 19.98 16.15 -4.04
CA TRP A 138 19.27 16.57 -5.24
C TRP A 138 17.77 16.21 -5.18
N CYS A 139 17.19 16.14 -3.98
CA CYS A 139 15.77 15.93 -3.77
C CYS A 139 15.11 17.15 -3.10
N HIS A 140 14.06 17.68 -3.73
CA HIS A 140 13.21 18.78 -3.29
C HIS A 140 11.74 18.48 -3.65
N SER A 141 10.80 19.28 -3.13
CA SER A 141 9.37 19.04 -3.34
C SER A 141 8.93 19.05 -4.80
N GLU A 142 9.57 19.83 -5.67
CA GLU A 142 9.24 19.89 -7.10
C GLU A 142 10.17 19.06 -7.99
N VAL A 143 11.29 18.56 -7.47
CA VAL A 143 12.31 17.83 -8.25
C VAL A 143 12.99 16.76 -7.40
N ILE A 144 13.01 15.52 -7.88
CA ILE A 144 13.82 14.44 -7.29
C ILE A 144 14.77 13.85 -8.31
N VAL A 145 15.93 13.43 -7.83
CA VAL A 145 16.95 12.75 -8.63
C VAL A 145 17.19 11.36 -8.05
N MET A 146 17.08 10.36 -8.91
CA MET A 146 17.20 8.95 -8.52
C MET A 146 18.09 8.17 -9.49
N GLU A 147 18.55 7.01 -9.07
CA GLU A 147 19.30 6.05 -9.88
C GLU A 147 18.57 5.77 -11.19
N ARG A 148 19.30 5.84 -12.31
CA ARG A 148 18.74 5.44 -13.60
C ARG A 148 18.62 3.92 -13.63
N MET A 149 17.38 3.45 -13.80
CA MET A 149 17.10 2.03 -13.93
C MET A 149 17.07 1.61 -15.41
N TYR A 150 17.51 0.39 -15.68
CA TYR A 150 17.53 -0.21 -17.01
C TYR A 150 16.68 -1.47 -17.02
N GLY A 151 15.58 -1.44 -17.78
CA GLY A 151 14.70 -2.59 -17.89
C GLY A 151 13.78 -2.53 -19.09
N VAL A 152 13.07 -3.63 -19.29
CA VAL A 152 12.00 -3.75 -20.28
C VAL A 152 10.67 -3.63 -19.56
N PRO A 153 9.75 -2.74 -20.00
CA PRO A 153 8.41 -2.64 -19.43
C PRO A 153 7.71 -4.00 -19.34
N ILE A 154 7.07 -4.29 -18.21
CA ILE A 154 6.54 -5.64 -17.94
C ILE A 154 5.41 -6.05 -18.89
N ASN A 155 4.74 -5.08 -19.51
CA ASN A 155 3.72 -5.32 -20.53
C ASN A 155 4.31 -5.75 -21.91
N GLN A 156 5.62 -5.65 -22.13
CA GLN A 156 6.30 -6.12 -23.34
C GLN A 156 6.63 -7.61 -23.24
N VAL A 157 5.61 -8.44 -23.03
CA VAL A 157 5.70 -9.90 -22.81
C VAL A 157 6.57 -10.57 -23.86
N ASP A 158 6.35 -10.29 -25.15
CA ASP A 158 7.10 -10.90 -26.25
C ASP A 158 8.61 -10.64 -26.16
N ARG A 159 8.99 -9.42 -25.75
CA ARG A 159 10.40 -9.02 -25.61
C ARG A 159 11.04 -9.72 -24.41
N LEU A 160 10.31 -9.87 -23.32
CA LEU A 160 10.78 -10.59 -22.13
C LEU A 160 10.99 -12.09 -22.43
N VAL A 161 10.04 -12.71 -23.14
CA VAL A 161 10.15 -14.10 -23.59
C VAL A 161 11.33 -14.29 -24.53
N GLN A 162 11.51 -13.39 -25.52
CA GLN A 162 12.66 -13.44 -26.43
C GLN A 162 14.00 -13.27 -25.71
N ALA A 163 14.04 -12.47 -24.65
CA ALA A 163 15.23 -12.31 -23.80
C ALA A 163 15.49 -13.53 -22.90
N GLY A 164 14.57 -14.49 -22.83
CA GLY A 164 14.71 -15.71 -22.02
C GLY A 164 14.24 -15.56 -20.56
N VAL A 165 13.42 -14.55 -20.25
CA VAL A 165 12.83 -14.39 -18.91
C VAL A 165 11.82 -15.51 -18.66
N ASP A 166 11.93 -16.16 -17.49
CA ASP A 166 10.93 -17.13 -17.04
C ASP A 166 9.67 -16.39 -16.57
N MET A 167 8.65 -16.37 -17.42
CA MET A 167 7.39 -15.66 -17.14
C MET A 167 6.60 -16.26 -15.96
N ARG A 168 6.74 -17.57 -15.71
CA ARG A 168 6.06 -18.23 -14.58
C ARG A 168 6.75 -17.84 -13.27
N GLN A 169 8.08 -17.82 -13.26
CA GLN A 169 8.84 -17.33 -12.12
C GLN A 169 8.54 -15.85 -11.86
N LEU A 170 8.54 -15.02 -12.91
CA LEU A 170 8.22 -13.59 -12.82
C LEU A 170 6.82 -13.36 -12.22
N ALA A 171 5.81 -14.13 -12.62
CA ALA A 171 4.47 -14.05 -12.05
C ALA A 171 4.45 -14.39 -10.54
N ARG A 172 5.15 -15.46 -10.14
CA ARG A 172 5.28 -15.88 -8.73
C ARG A 172 6.04 -14.86 -7.88
N ASP A 173 7.08 -14.25 -8.44
CA ASP A 173 7.86 -13.20 -7.77
C ASP A 173 7.00 -11.96 -7.54
N GLY A 174 6.15 -11.58 -8.50
CA GLY A 174 5.20 -10.48 -8.34
C GLY A 174 4.24 -10.69 -7.16
N VAL A 175 3.68 -11.90 -7.03
CA VAL A 175 2.86 -12.29 -5.88
C VAL A 175 3.69 -12.22 -4.59
N THR A 176 4.90 -12.77 -4.61
CA THR A 176 5.79 -12.78 -3.45
C THR A 176 6.13 -11.36 -2.97
N ILE A 177 6.46 -10.45 -3.89
CA ILE A 177 6.75 -9.04 -3.59
C ILE A 177 5.57 -8.39 -2.87
N PHE A 178 4.36 -8.56 -3.40
CA PHE A 178 3.15 -7.96 -2.83
C PHE A 178 2.84 -8.47 -1.43
N PHE A 179 2.76 -9.80 -1.26
CA PHE A 179 2.46 -10.38 0.06
C PHE A 179 3.53 -10.00 1.09
N THR A 180 4.79 -9.93 0.68
CA THR A 180 5.88 -9.44 1.54
C THR A 180 5.65 -8.00 1.98
N GLN A 181 5.42 -7.08 1.04
CA GLN A 181 5.20 -5.66 1.35
C GLN A 181 3.97 -5.43 2.23
N VAL A 182 2.86 -6.12 1.95
CA VAL A 182 1.60 -5.96 2.68
C VAL A 182 1.70 -6.54 4.09
N PHE A 183 2.10 -7.80 4.21
CA PHE A 183 1.94 -8.55 5.47
C PHE A 183 3.18 -8.48 6.35
N ARG A 184 4.37 -8.67 5.78
CA ARG A 184 5.63 -8.57 6.55
C ARG A 184 5.88 -7.11 6.91
N ASP A 185 5.87 -6.23 5.92
CA ASP A 185 6.30 -4.84 6.12
C ASP A 185 5.15 -3.93 6.58
N GLY A 186 3.91 -4.19 6.16
CA GLY A 186 2.81 -3.23 6.35
C GLY A 186 3.01 -1.94 5.57
N PHE A 187 3.84 -1.97 4.52
CA PHE A 187 4.23 -0.82 3.73
C PHE A 187 4.37 -1.29 2.28
N PHE A 188 3.38 -0.95 1.45
CA PHE A 188 3.23 -1.55 0.12
C PHE A 188 3.01 -0.53 -0.97
N HIS A 189 3.56 -0.83 -2.14
CA HIS A 189 3.33 -0.02 -3.32
C HIS A 189 1.92 -0.25 -3.85
N ALA A 190 1.06 0.75 -3.70
CA ALA A 190 -0.35 0.61 -3.98
C ALA A 190 -0.72 0.77 -5.47
N ASP A 191 0.26 1.06 -6.33
CA ASP A 191 0.05 1.36 -7.76
C ASP A 191 1.04 0.60 -8.66
N MET A 192 1.19 -0.69 -8.37
CA MET A 192 1.96 -1.66 -9.15
C MET A 192 1.28 -2.00 -10.49
N HIS A 193 1.02 -1.01 -11.33
CA HIS A 193 0.47 -1.21 -12.67
C HIS A 193 1.59 -1.42 -13.71
N PRO A 194 1.32 -2.03 -14.88
CA PRO A 194 2.35 -2.38 -15.86
C PRO A 194 3.18 -1.22 -16.42
N GLY A 195 2.75 0.03 -16.22
CA GLY A 195 3.47 1.22 -16.67
C GLY A 195 4.57 1.67 -15.70
N ASN A 196 4.47 1.31 -14.42
CA ASN A 196 5.45 1.65 -13.38
C ASN A 196 6.44 0.51 -13.08
N ILE A 197 6.31 -0.60 -13.80
CA ILE A 197 7.08 -1.82 -13.58
C ILE A 197 7.86 -2.18 -14.83
N GLN A 198 9.16 -2.40 -14.65
CA GLN A 198 10.03 -2.99 -15.66
C GLN A 198 10.65 -4.28 -15.13
N VAL A 199 11.30 -5.03 -16.00
CA VAL A 199 12.07 -6.24 -15.68
C VAL A 199 13.50 -6.03 -16.12
N SER A 200 14.45 -6.29 -15.24
CA SER A 200 15.87 -6.21 -15.58
C SER A 200 16.28 -7.36 -16.48
N LEU A 201 17.06 -7.03 -17.51
CA LEU A 201 17.71 -8.01 -18.39
C LEU A 201 19.23 -8.05 -18.19
N GLU A 202 19.75 -7.34 -17.18
CA GLU A 202 21.17 -7.36 -16.88
C GLU A 202 21.59 -8.68 -16.22
N PRO A 203 22.78 -9.24 -16.52
CA PRO A 203 23.17 -10.55 -16.00
C PRO A 203 23.09 -10.70 -14.47
N ALA A 204 23.46 -9.66 -13.72
CA ALA A 204 23.47 -9.71 -12.25
C ALA A 204 22.07 -9.62 -11.62
N THR A 205 21.10 -9.07 -12.35
CA THR A 205 19.75 -8.81 -11.84
C THR A 205 18.66 -9.37 -12.77
N PHE A 206 19.03 -10.32 -13.64
CA PHE A 206 18.18 -10.83 -14.70
C PHE A 206 16.87 -11.39 -14.15
N GLY A 207 15.74 -10.95 -14.74
CA GLY A 207 14.41 -11.38 -14.33
C GLY A 207 13.86 -10.71 -13.07
N ARG A 208 14.62 -9.81 -12.41
CA ARG A 208 14.13 -9.06 -11.25
C ARG A 208 13.20 -7.93 -11.66
N TYR A 209 12.20 -7.65 -10.83
CA TYR A 209 11.32 -6.49 -11.00
C TYR A 209 12.09 -5.19 -10.81
N ILE A 210 11.65 -4.12 -11.46
CA ILE A 210 12.11 -2.75 -11.28
C ILE A 210 10.86 -1.89 -11.06
N SER A 211 10.79 -1.18 -9.95
CA SER A 211 9.71 -0.23 -9.65
C SER A 211 10.22 1.20 -9.83
N LEU A 212 9.42 2.06 -10.46
CA LEU A 212 9.84 3.41 -10.88
C LEU A 212 9.02 4.56 -10.30
N ASP A 213 7.85 4.28 -9.73
CA ASP A 213 6.97 5.28 -9.15
C ASP A 213 6.59 4.88 -7.73
N PHE A 214 6.67 5.83 -6.80
CA PHE A 214 6.39 5.60 -5.37
C PHE A 214 5.42 6.65 -4.80
N GLY A 215 4.65 7.31 -5.67
CA GLY A 215 3.68 8.33 -5.29
C GLY A 215 2.54 7.76 -4.44
N ILE A 216 2.10 6.54 -4.73
CA ILE A 216 1.01 5.88 -4.00
C ILE A 216 1.54 4.68 -3.21
N ILE A 217 1.67 4.88 -1.91
CA ILE A 217 2.01 3.85 -0.92
C ILE A 217 0.84 3.66 0.05
N GLY A 218 0.51 2.39 0.33
CA GLY A 218 -0.37 2.01 1.42
C GLY A 218 0.43 1.63 2.66
N THR A 219 -0.10 1.94 3.84
CA THR A 219 0.45 1.51 5.13
C THR A 219 -0.60 0.78 5.94
N LEU A 220 -0.19 -0.28 6.63
CA LEU A 220 -1.01 -1.05 7.54
C LEU A 220 -0.43 -0.94 8.94
N THR A 221 -1.25 -0.50 9.88
CA THR A 221 -0.90 -0.51 11.30
C THR A 221 -0.82 -1.95 11.81
N GLU A 222 -0.23 -2.15 12.98
CA GLU A 222 -0.24 -3.48 13.63
C GLU A 222 -1.65 -3.99 13.90
N PHE A 223 -2.59 -3.08 14.17
CA PHE A 223 -4.00 -3.41 14.29
C PHE A 223 -4.59 -3.90 12.96
N ASP A 224 -4.29 -3.22 11.84
CA ASP A 224 -4.76 -3.65 10.51
C ASP A 224 -4.18 -5.01 10.13
N LYS A 225 -2.90 -5.24 10.45
CA LYS A 225 -2.22 -6.52 10.22
C LYS A 225 -2.87 -7.64 11.03
N ASP A 226 -3.07 -7.46 12.33
CA ASP A 226 -3.72 -8.46 13.18
C ASP A 226 -5.16 -8.73 12.73
N TYR A 227 -5.92 -7.68 12.42
CA TYR A 227 -7.26 -7.81 11.86
C TYR A 227 -7.26 -8.66 10.59
N LEU A 228 -6.39 -8.34 9.62
CA LEU A 228 -6.29 -9.10 8.37
C LEU A 228 -5.88 -10.55 8.64
N ALA A 229 -4.96 -10.80 9.58
CA ALA A 229 -4.50 -12.14 9.95
C ALA A 229 -5.64 -13.01 10.46
N GLN A 230 -6.39 -12.48 11.42
CA GLN A 230 -7.53 -13.18 11.99
C GLN A 230 -8.63 -13.40 10.96
N ASN A 231 -8.86 -12.42 10.07
CA ASN A 231 -9.88 -12.50 9.03
C ASN A 231 -9.53 -13.56 7.99
N PHE A 232 -8.29 -13.58 7.50
CA PHE A 232 -7.80 -14.63 6.60
C PHE A 232 -7.89 -16.01 7.25
N ASN A 233 -7.45 -16.16 8.51
CA ASN A 233 -7.52 -17.45 9.22
C ASN A 233 -8.96 -17.98 9.33
N ALA A 234 -9.88 -17.10 9.75
CA ALA A 234 -11.30 -17.44 9.86
C ALA A 234 -11.88 -17.81 8.49
N PHE A 235 -11.57 -17.04 7.45
CA PHE A 235 -11.96 -17.31 6.08
C PHE A 235 -11.43 -18.68 5.58
N PHE A 236 -10.15 -19.01 5.81
CA PHE A 236 -9.55 -20.30 5.43
C PHE A 236 -10.23 -21.49 6.11
N ARG A 237 -10.65 -21.32 7.36
CA ARG A 237 -11.37 -22.36 8.12
C ARG A 237 -12.86 -22.41 7.81
N ARG A 238 -13.34 -21.59 6.86
CA ARG A 238 -14.76 -21.36 6.58
C ARG A 238 -15.57 -20.95 7.82
N ASP A 239 -14.90 -20.30 8.77
CA ASP A 239 -15.48 -19.77 10.00
C ASP A 239 -16.05 -18.37 9.73
N TYR A 240 -17.15 -18.32 8.96
CA TYR A 240 -17.79 -17.06 8.58
C TYR A 240 -18.34 -16.30 9.79
N LYS A 241 -18.66 -17.00 10.88
CA LYS A 241 -19.09 -16.37 12.13
C LYS A 241 -17.96 -15.56 12.73
N ARG A 242 -16.75 -16.13 12.84
CA ARG A 242 -15.59 -15.38 13.32
C ARG A 242 -15.25 -14.22 12.39
N VAL A 243 -15.39 -14.38 11.07
CA VAL A 243 -15.25 -13.25 10.12
C VAL A 243 -16.24 -12.13 10.46
N ALA A 244 -17.51 -12.43 10.71
CA ALA A 244 -18.53 -11.45 11.07
C ALA A 244 -18.20 -10.74 12.41
N GLU A 245 -17.81 -11.51 13.43
CA GLU A 245 -17.39 -10.98 14.73
C GLU A 245 -16.21 -10.01 14.60
N LEU A 246 -15.18 -10.36 13.82
CA LEU A 246 -14.01 -9.52 13.60
C LEU A 246 -14.35 -8.18 12.97
N HIS A 247 -15.28 -8.14 12.02
CA HIS A 247 -15.73 -6.88 11.40
C HIS A 247 -16.48 -5.95 12.38
N ILE A 248 -17.12 -6.52 13.42
CA ILE A 248 -17.79 -5.76 14.48
C ILE A 248 -16.79 -5.34 15.55
N GLU A 249 -15.88 -6.24 15.94
CA GLU A 249 -14.79 -5.99 16.89
C GLU A 249 -13.86 -4.88 16.39
N SER A 250 -13.61 -4.82 15.07
CA SER A 250 -12.76 -3.79 14.46
C SER A 250 -13.39 -2.39 14.49
N GLY A 251 -14.68 -2.28 14.81
CA GLY A 251 -15.43 -1.03 14.77
C GLY A 251 -15.81 -0.59 13.36
N TRP A 252 -15.53 -1.40 12.34
CA TRP A 252 -15.89 -1.06 10.95
C TRP A 252 -17.36 -1.30 10.68
N VAL A 253 -17.94 -2.34 11.30
CA VAL A 253 -19.37 -2.58 11.35
C VAL A 253 -19.92 -2.00 12.67
N PRO A 254 -21.06 -1.29 12.65
CA PRO A 254 -21.73 -0.86 13.87
C PRO A 254 -21.99 -2.00 14.86
N ARG A 255 -21.74 -1.76 16.15
CA ARG A 255 -21.84 -2.76 17.22
C ARG A 255 -23.24 -3.37 17.41
N ASP A 256 -24.27 -2.69 16.92
CA ASP A 256 -25.66 -3.14 16.93
C ASP A 256 -26.01 -4.07 15.76
N THR A 257 -25.07 -4.31 14.84
CA THR A 257 -25.28 -5.25 13.73
C THR A 257 -25.41 -6.68 14.23
N ARG A 258 -26.45 -7.37 13.75
CA ARG A 258 -26.67 -8.79 14.07
C ARG A 258 -25.62 -9.66 13.40
N VAL A 259 -24.81 -10.34 14.21
CA VAL A 259 -23.73 -11.25 13.76
C VAL A 259 -24.26 -12.29 12.78
N ASP A 260 -25.39 -12.94 13.08
CA ASP A 260 -25.96 -14.00 12.24
C ASP A 260 -26.34 -13.50 10.83
N GLU A 261 -26.81 -12.25 10.71
CA GLU A 261 -27.16 -11.67 9.41
C GLU A 261 -25.91 -11.35 8.57
N LEU A 262 -24.88 -10.82 9.23
CA LEU A 262 -23.59 -10.54 8.59
C LEU A 262 -22.88 -11.84 8.18
N GLU A 263 -22.90 -12.86 9.04
CA GLU A 263 -22.37 -14.19 8.75
C GLU A 263 -23.05 -14.79 7.52
N SER A 264 -24.39 -14.75 7.47
CA SER A 264 -25.15 -15.28 6.33
C SER A 264 -24.78 -14.57 5.03
N ALA A 265 -24.60 -13.24 5.09
CA ALA A 265 -24.19 -12.45 3.94
C ALA A 265 -22.77 -12.77 3.49
N ILE A 266 -21.81 -12.91 4.41
CA ILE A 266 -20.43 -13.33 4.11
C ILE A 266 -20.43 -14.73 3.48
N ARG A 267 -21.14 -15.69 4.09
CA ARG A 267 -21.25 -17.07 3.59
C ARG A 267 -21.78 -17.12 2.15
N ALA A 268 -22.82 -16.34 1.85
CA ALA A 268 -23.41 -16.26 0.51
C ALA A 268 -22.42 -15.71 -0.53
N VAL A 269 -21.50 -14.83 -0.12
CA VAL A 269 -20.43 -14.34 -0.99
C VAL A 269 -19.34 -15.40 -1.16
N CYS A 270 -18.92 -16.08 -0.09
CA CYS A 270 -17.71 -16.92 -0.08
C CYS A 270 -17.91 -18.36 -0.60
N GLU A 271 -19.01 -19.03 -0.24
CA GLU A 271 -19.24 -20.45 -0.61
C GLU A 271 -19.18 -20.72 -2.12
N PRO A 272 -19.77 -19.88 -3.02
CA PRO A 272 -19.69 -20.11 -4.46
C PRO A 272 -18.28 -20.14 -5.04
N TYR A 273 -17.31 -19.60 -4.31
CA TYR A 273 -15.90 -19.57 -4.69
C TYR A 273 -15.17 -20.82 -4.16
N PHE A 274 -15.44 -21.24 -2.93
CA PHE A 274 -14.79 -22.42 -2.36
C PHE A 274 -15.14 -23.75 -3.06
N ASP A 275 -16.25 -23.80 -3.80
CA ASP A 275 -16.66 -24.97 -4.59
C ASP A 275 -16.08 -25.00 -6.03
N ARG A 276 -15.33 -23.99 -6.44
CA ARG A 276 -14.66 -23.94 -7.75
C ARG A 276 -13.18 -24.32 -7.64
N PRO A 277 -12.54 -24.80 -8.72
CA PRO A 277 -11.09 -24.94 -8.77
C PRO A 277 -10.40 -23.63 -8.36
N LEU A 278 -9.45 -23.70 -7.41
CA LEU A 278 -8.76 -22.53 -6.85
C LEU A 278 -8.11 -21.64 -7.94
N LYS A 279 -7.69 -22.23 -9.05
CA LYS A 279 -7.19 -21.54 -10.25
C LYS A 279 -8.17 -20.54 -10.88
N GLU A 280 -9.48 -20.72 -10.68
CA GLU A 280 -10.54 -19.84 -11.21
C GLU A 280 -10.93 -18.75 -10.22
N LEU A 281 -10.31 -18.73 -9.04
CA LEU A 281 -10.62 -17.75 -8.01
C LEU A 281 -9.93 -16.43 -8.26
N SER A 282 -10.75 -15.39 -8.34
CA SER A 282 -10.29 -14.01 -8.21
C SER A 282 -10.41 -13.56 -6.77
N LEU A 283 -9.29 -13.54 -6.06
CA LEU A 283 -9.22 -13.03 -4.69
C LEU A 283 -9.66 -11.56 -4.65
N GLY A 284 -9.33 -10.79 -5.69
CA GLY A 284 -9.77 -9.40 -5.82
C GLY A 284 -11.29 -9.27 -5.97
N MET A 285 -11.95 -10.13 -6.77
CA MET A 285 -13.40 -10.11 -6.89
C MET A 285 -14.12 -10.58 -5.63
N VAL A 286 -13.57 -11.57 -4.91
CA VAL A 286 -14.13 -12.02 -3.62
C VAL A 286 -14.12 -10.86 -2.63
N LEU A 287 -12.97 -10.18 -2.47
CA LEU A 287 -12.85 -9.00 -1.63
C LEU A 287 -13.83 -7.90 -2.06
N MET A 288 -13.93 -7.64 -3.36
CA MET A 288 -14.86 -6.63 -3.89
C MET A 288 -16.32 -6.95 -3.54
N ARG A 289 -16.75 -8.20 -3.66
CA ARG A 289 -18.11 -8.62 -3.26
C ARG A 289 -18.33 -8.55 -1.76
N LEU A 290 -17.32 -8.88 -0.96
CA LEU A 290 -17.39 -8.72 0.50
C LEU A 290 -17.58 -7.24 0.88
N PHE A 291 -16.81 -6.32 0.29
CA PHE A 291 -17.01 -4.88 0.48
C PHE A 291 -18.37 -4.39 -0.02
N GLN A 292 -18.85 -4.87 -1.17
CA GLN A 292 -20.18 -4.48 -1.66
C GLN A 292 -21.30 -4.96 -0.73
N THR A 293 -21.16 -6.17 -0.19
CA THR A 293 -22.13 -6.77 0.73
C THR A 293 -22.11 -6.08 2.09
N SER A 294 -20.92 -5.67 2.54
CA SER A 294 -20.74 -4.93 3.79
C SER A 294 -21.37 -3.54 3.77
N ARG A 295 -21.58 -2.92 2.60
CA ARG A 295 -22.34 -1.65 2.47
C ARG A 295 -23.76 -1.73 3.01
N ARG A 296 -24.41 -2.90 2.96
CA ARG A 296 -25.75 -3.10 3.56
C ARG A 296 -25.72 -2.96 5.09
N PHE A 297 -24.56 -3.20 5.70
CA PHE A 297 -24.33 -3.18 7.14
C PHE A 297 -23.63 -1.90 7.61
N GLN A 298 -23.69 -0.82 6.81
CA GLN A 298 -23.13 0.50 7.14
C GLN A 298 -21.63 0.46 7.50
N VAL A 299 -20.86 -0.37 6.79
CA VAL A 299 -19.43 -0.48 7.04
C VAL A 299 -18.68 0.79 6.66
N GLU A 300 -17.86 1.30 7.59
CA GLU A 300 -16.88 2.34 7.31
C GLU A 300 -15.67 1.73 6.60
N ILE A 301 -15.56 2.01 5.29
CA ILE A 301 -14.46 1.46 4.48
C ILE A 301 -13.22 2.32 4.69
N GLN A 302 -12.17 1.71 5.22
CA GLN A 302 -10.88 2.36 5.38
C GLN A 302 -10.15 2.53 4.04
N PRO A 303 -9.60 3.72 3.74
CA PRO A 303 -8.94 4.00 2.45
C PRO A 303 -7.80 3.05 2.12
N GLN A 304 -6.97 2.71 3.11
CA GLN A 304 -5.84 1.80 2.95
C GLN A 304 -6.25 0.40 2.49
N LEU A 305 -7.46 -0.05 2.84
CA LEU A 305 -7.98 -1.35 2.41
C LEU A 305 -8.53 -1.30 0.98
N VAL A 306 -9.07 -0.17 0.56
CA VAL A 306 -9.47 0.05 -0.85
C VAL A 306 -8.23 0.06 -1.73
N LEU A 307 -7.17 0.73 -1.28
CA LEU A 307 -5.86 0.68 -1.95
C LEU A 307 -5.35 -0.76 -2.03
N LEU A 308 -5.34 -1.48 -0.90
CA LEU A 308 -4.94 -2.89 -0.87
C LEU A 308 -5.73 -3.75 -1.87
N GLN A 309 -7.05 -3.57 -1.94
CA GLN A 309 -7.92 -4.27 -2.88
C GLN A 309 -7.58 -3.92 -4.34
N LYS A 310 -7.39 -2.63 -4.66
CA LYS A 310 -6.99 -2.16 -6.00
C LYS A 310 -5.66 -2.80 -6.40
N THR A 311 -4.67 -2.79 -5.51
CA THR A 311 -3.35 -3.37 -5.75
C THR A 311 -3.45 -4.87 -6.00
N LEU A 312 -4.25 -5.59 -5.21
CA LEU A 312 -4.47 -7.02 -5.37
C LEU A 312 -5.11 -7.37 -6.72
N LEU A 313 -6.09 -6.58 -7.18
CA LEU A 313 -6.69 -6.73 -8.51
C LEU A 313 -5.67 -6.50 -9.63
N ASN A 314 -4.82 -5.47 -9.51
CA ASN A 314 -3.78 -5.17 -10.49
C ASN A 314 -2.75 -6.32 -10.58
N ILE A 315 -2.32 -6.86 -9.44
CA ILE A 315 -1.35 -7.97 -9.40
C ILE A 315 -1.97 -9.25 -9.92
N GLU A 316 -3.23 -9.52 -9.60
CA GLU A 316 -3.92 -10.70 -10.14
C GLU A 316 -4.06 -10.60 -11.67
N GLY A 317 -4.45 -9.43 -12.17
CA GLY A 317 -4.54 -9.16 -13.61
C GLY A 317 -3.20 -9.29 -14.31
N LEU A 318 -2.15 -8.67 -13.77
CA LEU A 318 -0.79 -8.77 -14.28
C LEU A 318 -0.26 -10.21 -14.21
N GLY A 319 -0.43 -10.87 -13.06
CA GLY A 319 0.01 -12.25 -12.85
C GLY A 319 -0.58 -13.22 -13.87
N ARG A 320 -1.88 -13.09 -14.19
CA ARG A 320 -2.52 -13.90 -15.24
C ARG A 320 -2.11 -13.52 -16.66
N GLN A 321 -1.69 -12.28 -16.90
CA GLN A 321 -1.11 -11.89 -18.20
C GLN A 321 0.27 -12.52 -18.41
N LEU A 322 1.05 -12.68 -17.33
CA LEU A 322 2.38 -13.28 -17.37
C LEU A 322 2.32 -14.82 -17.36
N ASP A 323 1.44 -15.40 -16.55
CA ASP A 323 1.20 -16.83 -16.46
C ASP A 323 -0.33 -17.09 -16.37
N PRO A 324 -0.98 -17.49 -17.49
CA PRO A 324 -2.41 -17.78 -17.51
C PRO A 324 -2.85 -18.89 -16.54
N ASP A 325 -1.92 -19.78 -16.16
CA ASP A 325 -2.16 -20.89 -15.23
C ASP A 325 -1.89 -20.49 -13.77
N LEU A 326 -1.58 -19.21 -13.49
CA LEU A 326 -1.26 -18.73 -12.15
C LEU A 326 -2.46 -18.89 -11.21
N ASP A 327 -2.32 -19.82 -10.26
CA ASP A 327 -3.20 -19.92 -9.11
C ASP A 327 -2.66 -19.02 -7.99
N LEU A 328 -3.18 -17.79 -7.94
CA LEU A 328 -2.85 -16.77 -6.93
C LEU A 328 -3.07 -17.31 -5.51
N TRP A 329 -4.12 -18.11 -5.30
CA TRP A 329 -4.45 -18.65 -3.99
C TRP A 329 -3.42 -19.66 -3.52
N SER A 330 -3.05 -20.62 -4.38
CA SER A 330 -2.01 -21.61 -4.07
C SER A 330 -0.64 -20.97 -3.82
N THR A 331 -0.36 -19.86 -4.52
CA THR A 331 0.89 -19.11 -4.39
C THR A 331 0.92 -18.28 -3.11
N ALA A 332 -0.20 -17.67 -2.74
CA ALA A 332 -0.34 -16.83 -1.56
C ALA A 332 -0.45 -17.62 -0.25
N LYS A 333 -1.11 -18.79 -0.27
CA LYS A 333 -1.42 -19.56 0.93
C LYS A 333 -0.20 -19.83 1.83
N PRO A 334 0.96 -20.30 1.33
CA PRO A 334 2.14 -20.53 2.18
C PRO A 334 2.71 -19.26 2.81
N PHE A 335 2.50 -18.09 2.18
CA PHE A 335 2.89 -16.81 2.77
C PHE A 335 1.93 -16.41 3.88
N LEU A 336 0.62 -16.51 3.62
CA LEU A 336 -0.41 -16.20 4.61
C LEU A 336 -0.30 -17.11 5.83
N GLU A 337 -0.09 -18.41 5.65
CA GLU A 337 0.08 -19.36 6.76
C GLU A 337 1.34 -19.06 7.60
N ARG A 338 2.49 -18.79 6.96
CA ARG A 338 3.73 -18.42 7.66
C ARG A 338 3.57 -17.12 8.41
N TRP A 339 3.03 -16.10 7.76
CA TRP A 339 2.79 -14.81 8.39
C TRP A 339 1.80 -14.92 9.55
N MET A 340 0.71 -15.70 9.42
CA MET A 340 -0.21 -15.94 10.53
C MET A 340 0.47 -16.65 11.71
N LEU A 341 1.42 -17.58 11.46
CA LEU A 341 2.22 -18.19 12.53
C LEU A 341 3.14 -17.18 13.21
N GLU A 342 3.71 -16.23 12.47
CA GLU A 342 4.51 -15.14 13.03
C GLU A 342 3.67 -14.14 13.82
N GLN A 343 2.44 -13.85 13.37
CA GLN A 343 1.53 -12.89 14.00
C GLN A 343 0.74 -13.45 15.19
N VAL A 344 0.43 -14.75 15.21
CA VAL A 344 -0.40 -15.36 16.27
C VAL A 344 0.41 -16.37 17.10
N GLY A 345 1.68 -16.58 16.75
CA GLY A 345 2.52 -17.59 17.37
C GLY A 345 3.13 -17.17 18.72
N PRO A 346 3.70 -18.14 19.44
CA PRO A 346 4.35 -17.91 20.73
C PRO A 346 5.54 -16.94 20.64
N GLN A 347 6.13 -16.74 19.46
CA GLN A 347 7.18 -15.74 19.24
C GLN A 347 6.66 -14.30 19.39
N ARG A 348 5.51 -13.95 18.80
CA ARG A 348 4.92 -12.61 19.00
C ARG A 348 4.53 -12.39 20.46
N LEU A 349 4.01 -13.41 21.15
CA LEU A 349 3.76 -13.31 22.59
C LEU A 349 5.04 -12.98 23.37
N LEU A 350 6.16 -13.61 23.02
CA LEU A 350 7.47 -13.31 23.63
C LEU A 350 7.97 -11.91 23.26
N ASP A 351 7.82 -11.49 22.01
CA ASP A 351 8.23 -10.16 21.54
C ASP A 351 7.37 -9.05 22.18
N GLU A 352 6.05 -9.23 22.27
CA GLU A 352 5.16 -8.31 22.99
C GLU A 352 5.49 -8.24 24.48
N LEU A 353 5.78 -9.38 25.12
CA LEU A 353 6.24 -9.40 26.50
C LEU A 353 7.57 -8.66 26.68
N ARG A 354 8.49 -8.78 25.71
CA ARG A 354 9.79 -8.08 25.71
C ARG A 354 9.63 -6.58 25.49
N ASP A 355 8.84 -6.16 24.51
CA ASP A 355 8.60 -4.76 24.17
C ASP A 355 7.82 -4.04 25.28
N GLN A 356 6.91 -4.75 25.94
CA GLN A 356 6.18 -4.23 27.10
C GLN A 356 6.91 -4.44 28.43
N ALA A 357 8.03 -5.18 28.46
CA ALA A 357 8.81 -5.41 29.69
C ALA A 357 9.19 -4.12 30.43
N PRO A 358 9.61 -3.01 29.76
CA PRO A 358 9.89 -1.74 30.45
C PRO A 358 8.65 -1.11 31.08
N ARG A 359 7.46 -1.35 30.51
CA ARG A 359 6.17 -0.87 31.03
C ARG A 359 5.71 -1.73 32.20
N TYR A 360 5.86 -3.05 32.10
CA TYR A 360 5.58 -4.00 33.19
C TYR A 360 6.53 -3.82 34.37
N ALA A 361 7.81 -3.55 34.13
CA ALA A 361 8.79 -3.26 35.19
C ALA A 361 8.43 -2.00 36.00
N LYS A 362 7.71 -1.05 35.40
CA LYS A 362 7.18 0.14 36.11
C LYS A 362 5.89 -0.14 36.88
N LEU A 363 5.06 -1.08 36.39
CA LEU A 363 3.78 -1.46 37.02
C LEU A 363 3.95 -2.52 38.13
N LEU A 364 4.96 -3.38 38.04
CA LEU A 364 5.25 -4.45 39.01
C LEU A 364 5.45 -3.96 40.45
N PRO A 365 6.13 -2.82 40.71
CA PRO A 365 6.22 -2.23 42.05
C PRO A 365 4.90 -1.65 42.55
N GLU A 366 3.99 -1.25 41.65
CA GLU A 366 2.69 -0.65 42.00
C GLU A 366 1.60 -1.71 42.23
N LEU A 367 1.76 -2.91 41.67
CA LEU A 367 0.85 -4.04 41.78
C LEU A 367 0.47 -4.39 43.23
N PRO A 368 1.41 -4.51 44.20
CA PRO A 368 1.06 -4.79 45.59
C PRO A 368 0.17 -3.70 46.20
N ARG A 369 0.39 -2.44 45.83
CA ARG A 369 -0.39 -1.30 46.33
C ARG A 369 -1.79 -1.27 45.69
N LEU A 370 -1.90 -1.49 44.38
CA LEU A 370 -3.18 -1.59 43.68
C LEU A 370 -4.02 -2.79 44.16
N LEU A 371 -3.39 -3.94 44.40
CA LEU A 371 -4.04 -5.11 45.02
C LEU A 371 -4.48 -4.83 46.45
N HIS A 372 -3.64 -4.16 47.24
CA HIS A 372 -3.99 -3.76 48.61
C HIS A 372 -5.17 -2.79 48.63
N ASP A 373 -5.16 -1.77 47.78
CA ASP A 373 -6.23 -0.78 47.64
C ASP A 373 -7.54 -1.44 47.15
N TYR A 374 -7.48 -2.35 46.18
CA TYR A 374 -8.64 -3.12 45.70
C TYR A 374 -9.22 -4.05 46.78
N LEU A 375 -8.35 -4.73 47.55
CA LEU A 375 -8.77 -5.60 48.65
C LEU A 375 -9.31 -4.80 49.84
N GLN A 376 -8.78 -3.61 50.11
CA GLN A 376 -9.30 -2.70 51.14
C GLN A 376 -10.63 -2.04 50.73
N GLN A 377 -10.90 -1.85 49.44
CA GLN A 377 -12.17 -1.32 48.94
C GLN A 377 -13.34 -2.33 48.98
N ARG A 378 -13.11 -3.57 49.43
CA ARG A 378 -14.18 -4.51 49.81
C ARG A 378 -14.17 -4.78 51.31
N PRO A 379 -14.78 -3.87 52.09
CA PRO A 379 -15.92 -4.30 52.90
C PRO A 379 -17.08 -3.27 52.92
N ASP A 380 -18.29 -3.75 52.62
CA ASP A 380 -19.64 -3.17 52.84
C ASP A 380 -20.54 -2.96 51.59
N ALA A 381 -20.68 -4.00 50.76
CA ALA A 381 -21.81 -4.11 49.82
C ALA A 381 -22.81 -5.22 50.18
N GLN A 382 -22.91 -5.61 51.47
CA GLN A 382 -23.83 -6.67 51.93
C GLN A 382 -24.60 -6.39 53.23
N ARG A 383 -24.71 -5.15 53.68
CA ARG A 383 -25.64 -4.81 54.78
C ARG A 383 -26.39 -3.53 54.46
N HIS A 384 -27.52 -3.65 53.78
CA HIS A 384 -28.75 -2.89 54.01
C HIS A 384 -29.86 -3.58 53.20
N ASP A 385 -30.43 -4.64 53.78
CA ASP A 385 -31.81 -5.07 53.52
C ASP A 385 -32.26 -5.84 54.77
N ARG A 386 -32.92 -5.12 55.68
CA ARG A 386 -33.83 -5.65 56.69
C ARG A 386 -34.95 -4.65 56.91
#